data_AF-A0A971C153-F1
#
_entry.id   AF-A0A971C153-F1
#
_cell.length_a   1.000
_cell.length_b   1.000
_cell.length_c   1.000
_cell.angle_alpha   90.00
_cell.angle_beta   90.00
_cell.angle_gamma   90.00
#
_symmetry.space_group_name_H-M   'P 1'
#
loop_
_entity.id
_entity.type
_entity.pdbx_description
1 polymer ?
#
loop_
_entity_poly.entity_id
_entity_poly.type
_entity_poly.pdbx_seq_one_letter_code
_entity_poly.pdbx_strand_id
1 'polypeptide(L)'
;MIKLGIDFGTSRIGLALQIEGVEIPLYSIDHAGYRKSLLEILKEKRIETVVVGLPISMSGRYSESTMRAVSFAEKVKKMFPGNVLLVDETLTTESARKMSVEIGIEFAKVRDVFSAMQILRNESSGKAVKWEVHNNRSVCRNLPELPLGSRVLFFKPKSGLIKGIDSLDKMPGVFVEDPQVFLSFFRKGLKPVNLIDDIDFSTYDIIVIACGEALDGMVHLNSRGLQVIECSWLNG
;
A
#
# COMPACT_ATOMS: atom_id res chain seq x y z
N MET A 1 17.04 17.87 -0.45
CA MET A 1 16.41 16.56 -0.18
C MET A 1 16.69 15.63 -1.34
N ILE A 2 17.22 14.43 -1.08
CA ILE A 2 17.48 13.41 -2.10
C ILE A 2 16.47 12.26 -1.96
N LYS A 3 15.72 11.98 -3.03
CA LYS A 3 14.77 10.85 -3.08
C LYS A 3 15.22 9.80 -4.09
N LEU A 4 14.91 8.53 -3.81
CA LEU A 4 15.10 7.41 -4.73
C LEU A 4 13.72 6.89 -5.17
N GLY A 5 13.43 6.98 -6.46
CA GLY A 5 12.26 6.38 -7.09
C GLY A 5 12.55 4.95 -7.51
N ILE A 6 11.60 4.04 -7.28
CA ILE A 6 11.73 2.63 -7.58
C ILE A 6 10.48 2.11 -8.29
N ASP A 7 10.65 1.62 -9.52
CA ASP A 7 9.68 0.77 -10.21
C ASP A 7 10.07 -0.70 -9.99
N PHE A 8 9.26 -1.41 -9.19
CA PHE A 8 9.54 -2.78 -8.77
C PHE A 8 8.93 -3.82 -9.72
N GLY A 9 9.65 -4.12 -10.80
CA GLY A 9 9.30 -5.15 -11.78
C GLY A 9 9.73 -6.57 -11.39
N THR A 10 9.22 -7.56 -12.13
CA THR A 10 9.51 -9.00 -11.90
C THR A 10 10.88 -9.45 -12.39
N SER A 11 11.41 -8.81 -13.45
CA SER A 11 12.72 -9.13 -14.03
C SER A 11 13.78 -8.11 -13.65
N ARG A 12 13.40 -6.83 -13.66
CA ARG A 12 14.28 -5.69 -13.41
C ARG A 12 13.58 -4.70 -12.48
N ILE A 13 14.38 -3.92 -11.78
CA ILE A 13 13.93 -2.84 -10.92
C ILE A 13 14.47 -1.54 -11.49
N GLY A 14 13.59 -0.66 -11.94
CA GLY A 14 13.96 0.66 -12.45
C GLY A 14 14.24 1.63 -11.32
N LEU A 15 15.30 2.42 -11.45
CA LEU A 15 15.70 3.39 -10.44
C LEU A 15 15.82 4.79 -11.05
N ALA A 16 15.39 5.78 -10.28
CA ALA A 16 15.58 7.20 -10.58
C ALA A 16 15.88 7.97 -9.29
N LEU A 17 16.56 9.11 -9.42
CA LEU A 17 16.81 10.02 -8.30
C LEU A 17 15.99 11.29 -8.46
N GLN A 18 15.58 11.90 -7.35
CA GLN A 18 15.15 13.29 -7.35
C GLN A 18 16.09 14.08 -6.45
N ILE A 19 16.70 15.12 -7.00
CA ILE A 19 17.61 16.02 -6.28
C ILE A 19 17.05 17.43 -6.46
N GLU A 20 16.67 18.06 -5.34
CA GLU A 20 16.14 19.45 -5.35
C GLU A 20 14.97 19.66 -6.31
N GLY A 21 14.10 18.65 -6.44
CA GLY A 21 12.90 18.69 -7.29
C GLY A 21 13.13 18.29 -8.75
N VAL A 22 14.37 17.96 -9.14
CA VAL A 22 14.69 17.49 -10.49
C VAL A 22 14.78 15.97 -10.50
N GLU A 23 13.95 15.28 -11.30
CA GLU A 23 14.08 13.84 -11.52
C GLU A 23 15.16 13.51 -12.54
N ILE A 24 16.01 12.55 -12.20
CA ILE A 24 17.15 12.11 -12.98
C ILE A 24 17.05 10.59 -13.15
N PRO A 25 17.04 10.06 -14.38
CA PRO A 25 17.09 8.62 -14.61
C PRO A 25 18.41 8.07 -14.05
N LEU A 26 18.37 6.93 -13.36
CA LEU A 26 19.58 6.29 -12.85
C LEU A 26 19.95 5.10 -13.74
N TYR A 27 19.42 3.91 -13.45
CA TYR A 27 19.56 2.70 -14.24
C TYR A 27 18.61 1.63 -13.69
N SER A 28 18.52 0.48 -14.35
CA SER A 28 17.83 -0.69 -13.80
C SER A 28 18.82 -1.64 -13.14
N ILE A 29 18.42 -2.27 -12.04
CA ILE A 29 19.13 -3.41 -11.44
C ILE A 29 18.35 -4.70 -11.67
N ASP A 30 19.03 -5.84 -11.63
CA ASP A 30 18.36 -7.12 -11.69
C ASP A 30 17.51 -7.36 -10.46
N HIS A 31 16.31 -7.91 -10.67
CA HIS A 31 15.45 -8.32 -9.56
C HIS A 31 16.13 -9.44 -8.75
N ALA A 32 16.89 -10.33 -9.41
CA ALA A 32 17.70 -11.32 -8.72
C ALA A 32 18.84 -10.63 -7.96
N GLY A 33 18.89 -10.81 -6.63
CA GLY A 33 19.97 -10.26 -5.81
C GLY A 33 19.88 -8.75 -5.53
N TYR A 34 18.77 -8.08 -5.88
CA TYR A 34 18.60 -6.63 -5.78
C TYR A 34 19.03 -6.01 -4.43
N ARG A 35 18.91 -6.77 -3.34
CA ARG A 35 19.17 -6.30 -1.98
C ARG A 35 20.57 -5.69 -1.84
N LYS A 36 21.60 -6.33 -2.40
CA LYS A 36 22.99 -5.86 -2.29
C LYS A 36 23.15 -4.52 -3.00
N SER A 37 22.77 -4.46 -4.28
CA SER A 37 22.87 -3.26 -5.11
C SER A 37 22.05 -2.10 -4.54
N LEU A 38 20.83 -2.38 -4.06
CA LEU A 38 19.98 -1.35 -3.45
C LEU A 38 20.60 -0.79 -2.17
N LEU A 39 21.17 -1.63 -1.30
CA LEU A 39 21.86 -1.20 -0.08
C LEU A 39 23.07 -0.30 -0.38
N GLU A 40 23.84 -0.61 -1.41
CA GLU A 40 24.95 0.23 -1.86
C GLU A 40 24.46 1.62 -2.30
N ILE A 41 23.41 1.67 -3.14
CA ILE A 41 22.81 2.92 -3.62
C ILE A 41 22.27 3.77 -2.47
N LEU A 42 21.53 3.15 -1.53
CA LEU A 42 20.95 3.84 -0.38
C LEU A 42 22.03 4.49 0.51
N LYS A 43 23.20 3.86 0.65
CA LYS A 43 24.32 4.37 1.44
C LYS A 43 25.10 5.46 0.71
N GLU A 44 25.43 5.25 -0.56
CA GLU A 44 26.30 6.16 -1.31
C GLU A 44 25.61 7.49 -1.65
N LYS A 45 24.32 7.45 -1.99
CA LYS A 45 23.59 8.61 -2.51
C LYS A 45 22.94 9.48 -1.43
N ARG A 46 23.14 9.18 -0.14
CA ARG A 46 22.54 9.89 1.01
C ARG A 46 21.02 10.05 0.85
N ILE A 47 20.34 8.97 0.48
CA ILE A 47 18.89 8.98 0.27
C ILE A 47 18.17 9.32 1.57
N GLU A 48 17.21 10.24 1.50
CA GLU A 48 16.36 10.63 2.64
C GLU A 48 14.98 9.96 2.57
N THR A 49 14.45 9.81 1.36
CA THR A 49 13.15 9.18 1.09
C THR A 49 13.25 8.20 -0.07
N VAL A 50 12.70 7.00 0.11
CA VAL A 50 12.47 6.05 -0.99
C VAL A 50 10.99 6.12 -1.39
N VAL A 51 10.74 6.21 -2.68
CA VAL A 51 9.39 6.21 -3.26
C VAL A 51 9.27 4.96 -4.13
N VAL A 52 8.51 3.99 -3.66
CA VAL A 52 8.19 2.77 -4.37
C VAL A 52 6.85 2.97 -5.04
N GLY A 53 6.76 2.73 -6.34
CA GLY A 53 5.47 2.83 -6.97
C GLY A 53 4.59 1.61 -6.67
N LEU A 54 3.29 1.86 -6.61
CA LEU A 54 2.24 0.94 -6.21
C LEU A 54 1.34 0.71 -7.43
N PRO A 55 1.49 -0.44 -8.12
CA PRO A 55 0.63 -0.75 -9.27
C PRO A 55 -0.79 -1.02 -8.77
N ILE A 56 -1.72 -0.16 -9.16
CA ILE A 56 -3.14 -0.30 -8.92
C ILE A 56 -3.81 -0.58 -10.27
N SER A 57 -4.80 -1.49 -10.29
CA SER A 57 -5.50 -1.80 -11.54
C SER A 57 -6.36 -0.62 -11.99
N MET A 58 -6.76 -0.60 -13.27
CA MET A 58 -7.70 0.42 -13.76
C MET A 58 -9.07 0.39 -13.05
N SER A 59 -9.42 -0.71 -12.39
CA SER A 59 -10.63 -0.79 -11.58
C SER A 59 -10.43 -0.23 -10.17
N GLY A 60 -9.23 0.24 -9.81
CA GLY A 60 -8.87 0.67 -8.46
C GLY A 60 -8.59 -0.47 -7.47
N ARG A 61 -8.73 -1.75 -7.88
CA ARG A 61 -8.55 -2.89 -6.99
C ARG A 61 -7.08 -3.25 -6.83
N TYR A 62 -6.72 -3.69 -5.62
CA TYR A 62 -5.42 -4.29 -5.36
C TYR A 62 -5.30 -5.67 -5.99
N SER A 63 -4.10 -5.98 -6.45
CA SER A 63 -3.76 -7.22 -7.15
C SER A 63 -2.50 -7.85 -6.58
N GLU A 64 -2.08 -9.00 -7.11
CA GLU A 64 -0.84 -9.64 -6.69
C GLU A 64 0.40 -8.75 -6.92
N SER A 65 0.43 -7.94 -7.99
CA SER A 65 1.54 -7.01 -8.24
C SER A 65 1.57 -5.92 -7.17
N THR A 66 0.41 -5.40 -6.77
CA THR A 66 0.25 -4.49 -5.63
C THR A 66 0.86 -5.13 -4.40
N MET A 67 0.53 -6.39 -4.12
CA MET A 67 1.04 -7.07 -2.92
C MET A 67 2.54 -7.32 -2.95
N ARG A 68 3.11 -7.58 -4.13
CA ARG A 68 4.56 -7.68 -4.31
C ARG A 68 5.25 -6.34 -4.04
N ALA A 69 4.73 -5.24 -4.57
CA ALA A 69 5.27 -3.90 -4.36
C ALA A 69 5.23 -3.49 -2.87
N VAL A 70 4.10 -3.70 -2.18
CA VAL A 70 3.97 -3.46 -0.75
C VAL A 70 4.97 -4.31 0.04
N SER A 71 5.06 -5.61 -0.26
CA SER A 71 6.02 -6.49 0.41
C SER A 71 7.47 -6.08 0.15
N PHE A 72 7.78 -5.54 -1.03
CA PHE A 72 9.09 -4.99 -1.34
C PHE A 72 9.35 -3.73 -0.52
N ALA A 73 8.41 -2.79 -0.45
CA ALA A 73 8.54 -1.57 0.34
C ALA A 73 8.71 -1.86 1.85
N GLU A 74 8.02 -2.86 2.40
CA GLU A 74 8.26 -3.35 3.77
C GLU A 74 9.70 -3.86 3.97
N LYS A 75 10.29 -4.53 2.96
CA LYS A 75 11.69 -4.98 3.03
C LYS A 75 12.64 -3.78 2.96
N VAL A 76 12.36 -2.80 2.10
CA VAL A 76 13.14 -1.56 2.01
C VAL A 76 13.11 -0.81 3.34
N LYS A 77 11.93 -0.65 3.96
CA LYS A 77 11.78 0.03 5.25
C LYS A 77 12.54 -0.65 6.39
N LYS A 78 12.82 -1.95 6.29
CA LYS A 78 13.66 -2.68 7.27
C LYS A 78 15.16 -2.44 7.08
N MET A 79 15.62 -2.15 5.87
CA MET A 79 17.05 -1.90 5.57
C MET A 79 17.39 -0.41 5.48
N PHE A 80 16.39 0.46 5.35
CA PHE A 80 16.54 1.90 5.19
C PHE A 80 15.88 2.65 6.36
N PRO A 81 16.63 3.47 7.12
CA PRO A 81 16.09 4.17 8.29
C PRO A 81 15.18 5.35 7.92
N GLY A 82 15.30 5.90 6.71
CA GLY A 82 14.52 7.04 6.26
C GLY A 82 13.07 6.71 5.89
N ASN A 83 12.42 7.64 5.20
CA ASN A 83 11.01 7.51 4.83
C ASN A 83 10.87 6.57 3.63
N VAL A 84 9.86 5.70 3.66
CA VAL A 84 9.51 4.86 2.51
C VAL A 84 8.05 5.12 2.21
N LEU A 85 7.78 5.55 0.99
CA LEU A 85 6.45 5.87 0.51
C LEU A 85 6.05 4.88 -0.58
N LEU A 86 4.79 4.48 -0.57
CA LEU A 86 4.10 3.86 -1.68
C LEU A 86 3.33 4.94 -2.43
N VAL A 87 3.43 4.98 -3.76
CA VAL A 87 2.75 5.99 -4.59
C VAL A 87 2.00 5.33 -5.72
N ASP A 88 0.74 5.69 -5.90
CA ASP A 88 -0.08 5.19 -7.00
C ASP A 88 0.59 5.43 -8.37
N GLU A 89 0.75 4.33 -9.11
CA GLU A 89 1.33 4.29 -10.45
C GLU A 89 0.30 4.30 -11.59
N THR A 90 -0.98 4.51 -11.29
CA THR A 90 -2.00 4.56 -12.34
C THR A 90 -1.60 5.63 -13.37
N LEU A 91 -1.50 5.25 -14.65
CA LEU A 91 -1.09 6.08 -15.80
C LEU A 91 0.42 6.35 -15.98
N THR A 92 1.34 5.70 -15.25
CA THR A 92 2.80 5.91 -15.45
C THR A 92 3.31 5.46 -16.82
N THR A 93 2.71 4.39 -17.37
CA THR A 93 3.16 3.77 -18.62
C THR A 93 3.02 4.69 -19.84
N GLU A 94 1.96 5.50 -19.91
CA GLU A 94 1.75 6.41 -21.04
C GLU A 94 2.79 7.52 -21.05
N SER A 95 3.04 8.14 -19.89
CA SER A 95 4.06 9.19 -19.73
C SER A 95 5.47 8.66 -20.00
N ALA A 96 5.80 7.47 -19.50
CA ALA A 96 7.08 6.83 -19.77
C ALA A 96 7.27 6.53 -21.27
N ARG A 97 6.20 6.14 -21.96
CA ARG A 97 6.23 5.91 -23.41
C ARG A 97 6.46 7.20 -24.19
N LYS A 98 5.78 8.30 -23.84
CA LYS A 98 6.01 9.62 -24.45
C LYS A 98 7.48 10.06 -24.33
N MET A 99 8.04 9.94 -23.13
CA MET A 99 9.46 10.25 -22.88
C MET A 99 10.40 9.43 -23.76
N SER A 100 10.14 8.12 -23.94
CA SER A 100 10.96 7.26 -24.81
C SER A 100 10.94 7.68 -26.28
N VAL A 101 9.78 8.13 -26.78
CA VAL A 101 9.62 8.62 -28.15
C VAL A 101 10.37 9.93 -28.35
N GLU A 102 10.28 10.85 -27.39
CA GLU A 102 10.95 12.16 -27.44
C GLU A 102 12.47 12.05 -27.55
N ILE A 103 13.07 11.07 -26.86
CA ILE A 103 14.52 10.86 -26.88
C ILE A 103 14.99 9.85 -27.94
N GLY A 104 14.08 9.24 -28.69
CA GLY A 104 14.39 8.27 -29.74
C GLY A 104 14.98 6.94 -29.24
N ILE A 105 14.68 6.51 -28.01
CA ILE A 105 15.14 5.23 -27.45
C ILE A 105 13.99 4.23 -27.38
N GLU A 106 14.27 2.97 -27.72
CA GLU A 106 13.32 1.88 -27.62
C GLU A 106 12.73 1.76 -26.20
N PHE A 107 11.41 1.86 -26.09
CA PHE A 107 10.69 1.89 -24.81
C PHE A 107 11.06 0.72 -23.89
N ALA A 108 11.20 -0.50 -24.41
CA ALA A 108 11.54 -1.68 -23.61
C ALA A 108 12.87 -1.54 -22.84
N LYS A 109 13.83 -0.76 -23.37
CA LYS A 109 15.14 -0.54 -22.75
C LYS A 109 15.08 0.44 -21.59
N VAL A 110 14.19 1.43 -21.66
CA VAL A 110 14.12 2.56 -20.72
C VAL A 110 12.88 2.55 -19.83
N ARG A 111 11.90 1.67 -20.12
CA ARG A 111 10.59 1.60 -19.45
C ARG A 111 10.72 1.72 -17.94
N ASP A 112 11.46 0.80 -17.32
CA ASP A 112 11.48 0.69 -15.85
C ASP A 112 12.11 1.94 -15.22
N VAL A 113 13.13 2.52 -15.85
CA VAL A 113 13.79 3.76 -15.39
C VAL A 113 12.85 4.96 -15.53
N PHE A 114 12.10 5.05 -16.63
CA PHE A 114 11.15 6.15 -16.85
C PHE A 114 9.90 6.03 -15.99
N SER A 115 9.45 4.81 -15.70
CA SER A 115 8.45 4.55 -14.67
C SER A 115 8.94 5.08 -13.32
N ALA A 116 10.17 4.76 -12.91
CA ALA A 116 10.78 5.24 -11.66
C ALA A 116 10.84 6.78 -11.57
N MET A 117 11.17 7.45 -12.68
CA MET A 117 11.09 8.92 -12.76
C MET A 117 9.66 9.44 -12.61
N GLN A 118 8.70 8.80 -13.28
CA GLN A 118 7.31 9.23 -13.22
C GLN A 118 6.71 9.04 -11.82
N ILE A 119 7.10 7.98 -11.10
CA ILE A 119 6.73 7.75 -9.70
C ILE A 119 7.16 8.95 -8.82
N LEU A 120 8.40 9.42 -8.99
CA LEU A 120 8.91 10.60 -8.26
C LEU A 120 8.15 11.87 -8.61
N ARG A 121 7.81 12.07 -9.88
CA ARG A 121 6.99 13.21 -10.34
C ARG A 121 5.60 13.18 -9.73
N ASN A 122 4.96 12.01 -9.74
CA ASN A 122 3.64 11.79 -9.17
C ASN A 122 3.63 12.14 -7.68
N GLU A 123 4.63 11.66 -6.94
CA GLU A 123 4.81 11.97 -5.52
C GLU A 123 4.95 13.48 -5.26
N SER A 124 5.85 14.15 -5.99
CA SER A 124 6.10 15.58 -5.84
C SER A 124 4.95 16.47 -6.29
N SER A 125 4.13 16.02 -7.24
CA SER A 125 2.97 16.78 -7.73
C SER A 125 1.86 16.97 -6.69
N GLY A 126 1.86 16.15 -5.63
CA GLY A 126 0.81 16.12 -4.61
C GLY A 126 -0.54 15.57 -5.09
N LYS A 127 -0.66 15.16 -6.36
CA LYS A 127 -1.92 14.66 -6.94
C LYS A 127 -2.11 13.16 -6.75
N ALA A 128 -1.03 12.41 -6.59
CA ALA A 128 -1.09 10.97 -6.43
C ALA A 128 -1.37 10.60 -4.97
N VAL A 129 -2.20 9.57 -4.78
CA VAL A 129 -2.39 8.98 -3.45
C VAL A 129 -1.08 8.32 -3.02
N LYS A 130 -0.71 8.54 -1.76
CA LYS A 130 0.51 8.00 -1.19
C LYS A 130 0.30 7.46 0.22
N TRP A 131 1.05 6.42 0.55
CA TRP A 131 1.03 5.79 1.86
C TRP A 131 2.44 5.70 2.42
N GLU A 132 2.61 6.03 3.70
CA GLU A 132 3.88 5.81 4.38
C GLU A 132 3.98 4.37 4.87
N VAL A 133 5.16 3.77 4.72
CA VAL A 133 5.43 2.40 5.17
C VAL A 133 5.95 2.43 6.59
N HIS A 134 5.19 1.85 7.52
CA HIS A 134 5.53 1.81 8.94
C HIS A 134 5.99 0.42 9.40
N ASN A 135 7.01 0.36 10.26
CA ASN A 135 7.43 -0.89 10.91
C ASN A 135 6.59 -1.18 12.15
N ASN A 136 6.36 -0.16 12.98
CA ASN A 136 5.53 -0.27 14.19
C ASN A 136 4.10 0.04 13.82
N ARG A 137 3.16 -0.82 14.20
CA ARG A 137 1.74 -0.62 13.97
C ARG A 137 0.97 -0.73 15.28
N SER A 138 -0.10 0.04 15.38
CA SER A 138 -0.99 -0.02 16.54
C SER A 138 -1.70 -1.37 16.62
N VAL A 139 -2.08 -1.77 17.83
CA VAL A 139 -2.78 -3.03 18.10
C VAL A 139 -4.18 -2.70 18.61
N CYS A 140 -5.18 -3.35 18.02
CA CYS A 140 -6.54 -3.37 18.56
C CYS A 140 -6.54 -4.34 19.75
N ARG A 141 -6.69 -3.80 20.98
CA ARG A 141 -6.54 -4.57 22.23
C ARG A 141 -7.86 -4.95 22.91
N ASN A 142 -8.94 -4.25 22.60
CA ASN A 142 -10.23 -4.34 23.27
C ASN A 142 -11.34 -4.74 22.30
N LEU A 143 -11.09 -5.72 21.44
CA LEU A 143 -12.19 -6.37 20.73
C LEU A 143 -13.05 -7.09 21.79
N PRO A 144 -14.32 -6.70 22.01
CA PRO A 144 -15.17 -7.37 23.00
C PRO A 144 -15.48 -8.80 22.54
N GLU A 145 -15.93 -9.64 23.47
CA GLU A 145 -16.51 -10.93 23.10
C GLU A 145 -17.73 -10.70 22.21
N LEU A 146 -17.72 -11.32 21.03
CA LEU A 146 -18.79 -11.19 20.04
C LEU A 146 -19.72 -12.40 20.15
N PRO A 147 -21.04 -12.23 19.90
CA PRO A 147 -21.97 -13.35 19.87
C PRO A 147 -21.52 -14.43 18.90
N LEU A 148 -21.67 -15.69 19.30
CA LEU A 148 -21.34 -16.83 18.44
C LEU A 148 -22.21 -16.79 17.17
N GLY A 149 -21.59 -16.99 15.99
CA GLY A 149 -22.31 -16.96 14.72
C GLY A 149 -22.36 -15.60 14.07
N SER A 150 -21.87 -14.53 14.73
CA SER A 150 -21.89 -13.18 14.16
C SER A 150 -21.01 -13.06 12.92
N ARG A 151 -21.56 -12.44 11.87
CA ARG A 151 -20.81 -12.04 10.66
C ARG A 151 -20.20 -10.67 10.93
N VAL A 152 -18.87 -10.63 11.02
CA VAL A 152 -18.14 -9.43 11.45
C VAL A 152 -17.42 -8.78 10.26
N LEU A 153 -17.52 -7.46 10.14
CA LEU A 153 -16.72 -6.64 9.22
C LEU A 153 -15.76 -5.77 10.03
N PHE A 154 -14.46 -5.87 9.76
CA PHE A 154 -13.49 -4.87 10.19
C PHE A 154 -13.44 -3.76 9.14
N PHE A 155 -13.90 -2.57 9.52
CA PHE A 155 -14.01 -1.41 8.63
C PHE A 155 -12.87 -0.43 8.92
N LYS A 156 -12.02 -0.19 7.90
CA LYS A 156 -10.83 0.67 7.97
C LYS A 156 -9.96 0.42 9.24
N PRO A 157 -9.57 -0.83 9.55
CA PRO A 157 -8.71 -1.09 10.71
C PRO A 157 -7.35 -0.40 10.56
N LYS A 158 -6.78 0.13 11.65
CA LYS A 158 -5.48 0.82 11.61
C LYS A 158 -4.30 -0.14 11.39
N SER A 159 -4.48 -1.43 11.66
CA SER A 159 -3.49 -2.46 11.36
C SER A 159 -4.11 -3.86 11.29
N GLY A 160 -3.33 -4.84 10.83
CA GLY A 160 -3.72 -6.26 10.90
C GLY A 160 -3.55 -6.89 12.28
N LEU A 161 -3.09 -6.14 13.30
CA LEU A 161 -2.86 -6.63 14.65
C LEU A 161 -4.11 -6.43 15.51
N ILE A 162 -4.98 -7.43 15.48
CA ILE A 162 -6.25 -7.45 16.23
C ILE A 162 -6.20 -8.62 17.21
N LYS A 163 -6.22 -8.35 18.51
CA LYS A 163 -6.30 -9.40 19.53
C LYS A 163 -7.69 -10.03 19.52
N GLY A 164 -7.75 -11.37 19.58
CA GLY A 164 -9.01 -12.12 19.58
C GLY A 164 -9.61 -12.37 18.19
N ILE A 165 -8.96 -11.93 17.10
CA ILE A 165 -9.46 -12.19 15.74
C ILE A 165 -9.52 -13.70 15.41
N ASP A 166 -8.59 -14.48 15.96
CA ASP A 166 -8.53 -15.93 15.76
C ASP A 166 -9.60 -16.68 16.57
N SER A 167 -10.25 -16.00 17.52
CA SER A 167 -11.35 -16.56 18.32
C SER A 167 -12.72 -16.42 17.65
N LEU A 168 -12.79 -15.74 16.50
CA LEU A 168 -14.03 -15.58 15.74
C LEU A 168 -14.42 -16.91 15.08
N ASP A 169 -15.70 -17.30 15.19
CA ASP A 169 -16.20 -18.55 14.64
C ASP A 169 -16.37 -18.51 13.11
N LYS A 170 -16.58 -17.31 12.55
CA LYS A 170 -16.65 -17.05 11.12
C LYS A 170 -15.48 -16.20 10.67
N MET A 171 -14.99 -16.46 9.45
CA MET A 171 -13.99 -15.61 8.82
C MET A 171 -14.57 -14.20 8.63
N PRO A 172 -13.93 -13.15 9.19
CA PRO A 172 -14.48 -11.81 9.10
C PRO A 172 -14.23 -11.19 7.73
N GLY A 173 -15.11 -10.28 7.34
CA GLY A 173 -14.87 -9.35 6.26
C GLY A 173 -13.87 -8.28 6.68
N VAL A 174 -13.11 -7.75 5.73
CA VAL A 174 -12.18 -6.64 5.97
C VAL A 174 -12.26 -5.66 4.83
N PHE A 175 -12.54 -4.40 5.15
CA PHE A 175 -12.41 -3.29 4.22
C PHE A 175 -11.27 -2.38 4.63
N VAL A 176 -10.31 -2.16 3.73
CA VAL A 176 -9.14 -1.35 4.02
C VAL A 176 -8.51 -0.75 2.77
N GLU A 177 -8.29 0.56 2.82
CA GLU A 177 -7.66 1.35 1.76
C GLU A 177 -6.14 1.43 1.92
N ASP A 178 -5.60 1.14 3.11
CA ASP A 178 -4.16 1.11 3.32
C ASP A 178 -3.57 -0.21 2.77
N PRO A 179 -2.63 -0.15 1.81
CA PRO A 179 -2.10 -1.34 1.16
C PRO A 179 -1.19 -2.17 2.09
N GLN A 180 -0.55 -1.55 3.07
CA GLN A 180 0.24 -2.23 4.09
C GLN A 180 -0.65 -3.05 5.02
N VAL A 181 -1.81 -2.51 5.41
CA VAL A 181 -2.81 -3.19 6.24
C VAL A 181 -3.52 -4.27 5.43
N PHE A 182 -3.90 -3.99 4.18
CA PHE A 182 -4.43 -4.97 3.24
C PHE A 182 -3.52 -6.21 3.17
N LEU A 183 -2.22 -6.03 2.96
CA LEU A 183 -1.25 -7.12 2.92
C LEU A 183 -1.21 -7.95 4.20
N SER A 184 -1.35 -7.29 5.35
CA SER A 184 -1.33 -7.96 6.65
C SER A 184 -2.48 -8.95 6.78
N PHE A 185 -3.70 -8.55 6.40
CA PHE A 185 -4.87 -9.43 6.40
C PHE A 185 -4.80 -10.51 5.31
N PHE A 186 -4.36 -10.15 4.11
CA PHE A 186 -4.19 -11.10 3.01
C PHE A 186 -3.23 -12.25 3.40
N ARG A 187 -2.11 -11.94 4.06
CA ARG A 187 -1.15 -12.94 4.56
C ARG A 187 -1.71 -13.85 5.65
N LYS A 188 -2.76 -13.43 6.35
CA LYS A 188 -3.49 -14.23 7.34
C LYS A 188 -4.56 -15.13 6.69
N GLY A 189 -4.68 -15.13 5.37
CA GLY A 189 -5.66 -15.92 4.63
C GLY A 189 -7.04 -15.28 4.50
N LEU A 190 -7.21 -14.04 4.97
CA LEU A 190 -8.44 -13.28 4.76
C LEU A 190 -8.51 -12.74 3.32
N LYS A 191 -9.72 -12.33 2.92
CA LYS A 191 -10.00 -11.73 1.61
C LYS A 191 -10.40 -10.26 1.78
N PRO A 192 -9.46 -9.35 2.11
CA PRO A 192 -9.77 -7.94 2.25
C PRO A 192 -10.17 -7.33 0.90
N VAL A 193 -11.01 -6.29 0.96
CA VAL A 193 -11.37 -5.45 -0.19
C VAL A 193 -10.92 -4.01 0.07
N ASN A 194 -10.56 -3.28 -0.99
CA ASN A 194 -10.06 -1.91 -0.89
C ASN A 194 -10.99 -0.87 -1.54
N LEU A 195 -12.10 -1.30 -2.13
CA LEU A 195 -13.14 -0.44 -2.66
C LEU A 195 -14.42 -0.63 -1.85
N ILE A 196 -15.05 0.48 -1.47
CA ILE A 196 -16.24 0.47 -0.63
C ILE A 196 -17.41 -0.24 -1.32
N ASP A 197 -17.53 -0.08 -2.63
CA ASP A 197 -18.59 -0.68 -3.48
C ASP A 197 -18.50 -2.21 -3.54
N ASP A 198 -17.36 -2.80 -3.17
CA ASP A 198 -17.18 -4.26 -3.10
C ASP A 198 -17.75 -4.85 -1.79
N ILE A 199 -18.32 -4.03 -0.90
CA ILE A 199 -18.92 -4.46 0.37
C ILE A 199 -20.44 -4.46 0.28
N ASP A 200 -21.04 -5.61 0.56
CA ASP A 200 -22.45 -5.69 0.91
C ASP A 200 -22.62 -5.64 2.44
N PHE A 201 -22.91 -4.45 2.98
CA PHE A 201 -23.07 -4.23 4.42
C PHE A 201 -24.23 -5.05 5.02
N SER A 202 -25.22 -5.46 4.22
CA SER A 202 -26.35 -6.27 4.71
C SER A 202 -25.95 -7.70 5.10
N THR A 203 -24.75 -8.13 4.68
CA THR A 203 -24.20 -9.46 5.00
C THR A 203 -23.53 -9.54 6.37
N TYR A 204 -23.41 -8.42 7.09
CA TYR A 204 -22.76 -8.37 8.40
C TYR A 204 -23.76 -8.07 9.51
N ASP A 205 -23.49 -8.61 10.68
CA ASP A 205 -24.25 -8.37 11.91
C ASP A 205 -23.53 -7.34 12.80
N ILE A 206 -22.19 -7.28 12.69
CA ILE A 206 -21.34 -6.42 13.49
C ILE A 206 -20.30 -5.74 12.59
N ILE A 207 -20.15 -4.42 12.73
CA ILE A 207 -19.08 -3.66 12.12
C ILE A 207 -18.15 -3.15 13.23
N VAL A 208 -16.87 -3.47 13.11
CA VAL A 208 -15.82 -2.98 14.01
C VAL A 208 -15.10 -1.83 13.33
N ILE A 209 -15.14 -0.65 13.95
CA ILE A 209 -14.45 0.57 13.50
C ILE A 209 -13.32 0.94 14.48
N ALA A 210 -12.42 1.82 14.06
CA ALA A 210 -11.48 2.42 15.01
C ALA A 210 -12.19 3.49 15.88
N CYS A 211 -11.81 3.57 17.15
CA CYS A 211 -12.36 4.55 18.09
C CYS A 211 -12.23 5.99 17.54
N GLY A 212 -13.34 6.73 17.53
CA GLY A 212 -13.43 8.11 17.04
C GLY A 212 -13.61 8.26 15.52
N GLU A 213 -13.63 7.17 14.76
CA GLU A 213 -14.01 7.19 13.33
C GLU A 213 -15.54 7.12 13.20
N ALA A 214 -16.07 7.66 12.10
CA ALA A 214 -17.47 7.46 11.73
C ALA A 214 -17.58 6.46 10.58
N LEU A 215 -18.72 5.78 10.48
CA LEU A 215 -19.12 5.18 9.20
C LEU A 215 -19.50 6.35 8.29
N ASP A 216 -18.60 6.72 7.37
CA ASP A 216 -18.70 7.86 6.46
C ASP A 216 -20.04 7.89 5.69
N GLY A 217 -21.12 8.44 6.27
CA GLY A 217 -22.39 8.86 5.63
C GLY A 217 -23.14 7.88 4.70
N MET A 218 -22.62 6.69 4.44
CA MET A 218 -22.97 5.85 3.30
C MET A 218 -23.75 4.60 3.67
N VAL A 219 -23.88 4.31 4.96
CA VAL A 219 -24.72 3.20 5.41
C VAL A 219 -26.08 3.77 5.77
N HIS A 220 -27.04 3.69 4.85
CA HIS A 220 -28.44 3.63 5.24
C HIS A 220 -28.62 2.35 6.07
N LEU A 221 -28.33 2.43 7.36
CA LEU A 221 -28.45 1.38 8.38
C LEU A 221 -29.93 1.03 8.59
N ASN A 222 -30.57 0.50 7.55
CA ASN A 222 -31.97 0.06 7.59
C ASN A 222 -32.12 -1.42 7.95
N SER A 223 -31.03 -2.10 8.32
CA SER A 223 -31.10 -3.46 8.86
C SER A 223 -31.33 -3.40 10.38
N ARG A 224 -32.52 -3.82 10.83
CA ARG A 224 -32.75 -4.14 12.24
C ARG A 224 -31.65 -5.12 12.69
N GLY A 225 -30.80 -4.70 13.64
CA GLY A 225 -29.82 -5.58 14.29
C GLY A 225 -28.35 -5.38 13.93
N LEU A 226 -27.98 -4.47 13.02
CA LEU A 226 -26.56 -4.17 12.79
C LEU A 226 -25.96 -3.41 13.98
N GLN A 227 -24.90 -3.95 14.57
CA GLN A 227 -24.18 -3.32 15.68
C GLN A 227 -22.87 -2.69 15.20
N VAL A 228 -22.56 -1.50 15.70
CA VAL A 228 -21.27 -0.83 15.45
C VAL A 228 -20.49 -0.84 16.75
N ILE A 229 -19.28 -1.38 16.71
CA ILE A 229 -18.38 -1.52 17.85
C ILE A 229 -17.08 -0.78 17.55
N GLU A 230 -16.55 -0.07 18.53
CA GLU A 230 -15.26 0.58 18.42
C GLU A 230 -14.15 -0.30 18.98
N CYS A 231 -12.99 -0.31 18.32
CA CYS A 231 -11.76 -0.80 18.90
C CYS A 231 -10.76 0.34 19.13
N SER A 232 -10.13 0.33 20.30
CA SER A 232 -9.04 1.23 20.68
C SER A 232 -7.72 0.70 20.15
N TRP A 233 -7.04 1.54 19.38
CA TRP A 233 -5.76 1.24 18.74
C TRP A 233 -4.64 1.93 19.51
N LEU A 234 -3.89 1.14 20.27
CA LEU A 234 -2.75 1.63 21.05
C LEU A 234 -1.45 1.28 20.33
N ASN A 235 -0.41 2.09 20.50
CA ASN A 235 0.92 1.77 19.98
C ASN A 235 1.35 0.38 20.48
N GLY A 236 1.73 -0.46 19.51
CA GLY A 236 2.23 -1.81 19.74
C GLY A 236 3.59 -1.83 20.40
#